data_AF-A0AAU2E5Y1-F1
#
_entry.id   AF-A0AAU2E5Y1-F1
#
_cell.length_a   1.000
_cell.length_b   1.000
_cell.length_c   1.000
_cell.angle_alpha   90.00
_cell.angle_beta   90.00
_cell.angle_gamma   90.00
#
_symmetry.space_group_name_H-M   'P 1'
#
loop_
_entity.id
_entity.type
_entity.pdbx_description
1 polymer ?
#
loop_
_entity_poly.entity_id
_entity_poly.type
_entity_poly.pdbx_seq_one_letter_code
_entity_poly.pdbx_strand_id
1 'polypeptide(L)'
;MTTTVARHVVESGNLAKAVGVLAEVLDEELAVEPLTAWHLSSAVDTALILARKLGVLDPEAEELGTWNAYVRAMQASSGIFAAATADGSVECRIGREARQIPATGPKFYTDAGAWLDAFWLAVICRERTRLDMLSAVPVDVLRGSGAVFDEYVYAWVEALQAYWRRTPDLTEKLLAAIDGTDPDVARVADREVLLKLLYPPLAAFYQFLRRDQEKFDAALLQGLELHREFWSADEERAGDPDGFVSLPLLGIACLAYDNDVPVAVESGYLPKHLLRRSWFGEYQT
;
A
#
# COMPACT_ATOMS: atom_id res chain seq x y z
N MET A 1 1.74 -1.90 -27.68
CA MET A 1 2.96 -1.06 -27.58
C MET A 1 3.10 -0.73 -26.11
N THR A 2 4.32 -0.81 -25.55
CA THR A 2 4.56 -0.47 -24.15
C THR A 2 4.73 1.04 -24.02
N THR A 3 4.07 1.66 -23.04
CA THR A 3 4.17 3.09 -22.75
C THR A 3 4.91 3.29 -21.43
N THR A 4 5.79 4.29 -21.35
CA THR A 4 6.63 4.52 -20.17
C THR A 4 6.32 5.86 -19.51
N VAL A 5 6.12 5.86 -18.18
CA VAL A 5 6.08 7.08 -17.35
C VAL A 5 7.31 7.09 -16.46
N ALA A 6 8.24 8.02 -16.73
CA ALA A 6 9.41 8.19 -15.88
C ALA A 6 9.03 8.71 -14.49
N ARG A 7 9.66 8.16 -13.45
CA ARG A 7 9.59 8.73 -12.10
C ARG A 7 10.23 10.12 -12.08
N HIS A 8 9.77 10.99 -11.19
CA HIS A 8 10.41 12.29 -10.96
C HIS A 8 11.86 12.11 -10.48
N VAL A 9 12.67 13.15 -10.68
CA VAL A 9 14.06 13.12 -10.24
C VAL A 9 14.10 13.20 -8.72
N VAL A 10 14.82 12.28 -8.09
CA VAL A 10 15.05 12.25 -6.64
C VAL A 10 16.53 12.50 -6.38
N GLU A 11 16.85 13.42 -5.48
CA GLU A 11 18.24 13.68 -5.10
C GLU A 11 18.83 12.50 -4.33
N SER A 12 19.86 11.86 -4.89
CA SER A 12 20.42 10.60 -4.36
C SER A 12 21.54 10.77 -3.33
N GLY A 13 21.97 12.01 -3.05
CA GLY A 13 23.27 12.30 -2.42
C GLY A 13 23.57 11.59 -1.10
N ASN A 14 22.56 11.38 -0.25
CA ASN A 14 22.69 10.67 1.03
C ASN A 14 21.82 9.39 1.11
N LEU A 15 21.25 8.96 0.00
CA LEU A 15 20.20 7.95 -0.01
C LEU A 15 20.69 6.58 0.43
N ALA A 16 21.85 6.13 -0.05
CA ALA A 16 22.44 4.84 0.34
C ALA A 16 22.77 4.77 1.84
N LYS A 17 23.28 5.87 2.41
CA LYS A 17 23.54 5.97 3.85
C LYS A 17 22.24 5.94 4.65
N ALA A 18 21.22 6.68 4.20
CA ALA A 18 19.92 6.70 4.85
C ALA A 18 19.25 5.31 4.86
N VAL A 19 19.34 4.57 3.74
CA VAL A 19 18.86 3.19 3.63
C VAL A 19 19.54 2.27 4.66
N GLY A 20 20.86 2.38 4.83
CA GLY A 20 21.59 1.60 5.84
C GLY A 20 21.09 1.89 7.26
N VAL A 21 20.94 3.16 7.62
CA VAL A 21 20.44 3.57 8.95
C VAL A 21 19.01 3.09 9.17
N LEU A 22 18.12 3.24 8.18
CA LEU A 22 16.73 2.77 8.29
C LEU A 22 16.63 1.26 8.45
N ALA A 23 17.50 0.49 7.79
CA ALA A 23 17.54 -0.96 7.95
C ALA A 23 17.95 -1.37 9.37
N GLU A 24 18.96 -0.71 9.95
CA GLU A 24 19.39 -0.92 11.34
C GLU A 24 18.28 -0.56 12.34
N VAL A 25 17.66 0.61 12.17
CA VAL A 25 16.54 1.05 13.03
C VAL A 25 15.38 0.05 12.97
N LEU A 26 15.02 -0.41 11.77
CA LEU A 26 13.93 -1.37 11.60
C LEU A 26 14.25 -2.73 12.26
N ASP A 27 15.52 -3.16 12.24
CA ASP A 27 15.98 -4.35 12.96
C ASP A 27 15.84 -4.19 14.48
N GLU A 28 16.26 -3.04 15.01
CA GLU A 28 16.11 -2.72 16.44
C GLU A 28 14.64 -2.70 16.87
N GLU A 29 13.76 -2.03 16.10
CA GLU A 29 12.32 -1.93 16.39
C GLU A 29 11.63 -3.30 16.44
N LEU A 30 11.97 -4.21 15.52
CA LEU A 30 11.37 -5.55 15.45
C LEU A 30 12.00 -6.54 16.45
N ALA A 31 13.21 -6.28 16.95
CA ALA A 31 13.89 -7.12 17.94
C ALA A 31 13.41 -6.89 19.38
N VAL A 32 12.63 -5.84 19.65
CA VAL A 32 12.15 -5.52 21.01
C VAL A 32 11.38 -6.68 21.64
N GLU A 33 11.61 -6.94 22.93
CA GLU A 33 10.89 -7.92 23.75
C GLU A 33 10.34 -7.31 25.06
N PRO A 34 9.01 -7.39 25.32
CA PRO A 34 7.98 -7.93 24.43
C PRO A 34 7.68 -7.00 23.24
N LEU A 35 7.44 -7.58 22.07
CA LEU A 35 6.99 -6.85 20.89
C LEU A 35 5.51 -6.48 21.04
N THR A 36 5.13 -5.28 20.61
CA THR A 36 3.75 -4.77 20.76
C THR A 36 3.28 -4.13 19.46
N ALA A 37 1.98 -3.93 19.29
CA ALA A 37 1.43 -3.26 18.11
C ALA A 37 1.93 -1.80 17.96
N TRP A 38 2.32 -1.13 19.06
CA TRP A 38 2.98 0.19 18.99
C TRP A 38 4.38 0.11 18.38
N HIS A 39 5.18 -0.90 18.75
CA HIS A 39 6.49 -1.12 18.11
C HIS A 39 6.30 -1.46 16.62
N LEU A 40 5.27 -2.26 16.30
CA LEU A 40 4.93 -2.57 14.92
C LEU A 40 4.50 -1.33 14.13
N SER A 41 3.73 -0.40 14.70
CA SER A 41 3.34 0.82 13.98
C SER A 41 4.55 1.67 13.59
N SER A 42 5.52 1.83 14.50
CA SER A 42 6.80 2.50 14.18
C SER A 42 7.56 1.77 13.07
N ALA A 43 7.63 0.44 13.17
CA ALA A 43 8.28 -0.40 12.17
C ALA A 43 7.62 -0.34 10.79
N VAL A 44 6.30 -0.11 10.70
CA VAL A 44 5.61 0.09 9.42
C VAL A 44 6.14 1.34 8.72
N ASP A 45 6.21 2.46 9.43
CA ASP A 45 6.69 3.74 8.88
C ASP A 45 8.14 3.60 8.42
N THR A 46 9.02 3.06 9.27
CA THR A 46 10.43 2.82 8.94
C THR A 46 10.57 1.89 7.73
N ALA A 47 9.82 0.79 7.67
CA ALA A 47 9.89 -0.17 6.57
C ALA A 47 9.36 0.40 5.24
N LEU A 48 8.30 1.21 5.27
CA LEU A 48 7.77 1.86 4.08
C LEU A 48 8.75 2.90 3.52
N ILE A 49 9.33 3.74 4.39
CA ILE A 49 10.36 4.70 3.98
C ILE A 49 11.57 3.96 3.40
N LEU A 50 12.01 2.89 4.05
CA LEU A 50 13.10 2.03 3.56
C LEU A 50 12.78 1.45 2.18
N ALA A 51 11.60 0.84 2.00
CA ALA A 51 11.18 0.24 0.74
C ALA A 51 11.09 1.25 -0.41
N ARG A 52 10.53 2.44 -0.13
CA ARG A 52 10.42 3.56 -1.08
C ARG A 52 11.80 4.09 -1.49
N LYS A 53 12.71 4.28 -0.54
CA LYS A 53 14.09 4.72 -0.79
C LYS A 53 14.91 3.66 -1.54
N LEU A 54 14.74 2.38 -1.21
CA LEU A 54 15.33 1.28 -1.97
C LEU A 54 14.81 1.26 -3.40
N GLY A 55 13.52 1.52 -3.62
CA GLY A 55 12.95 1.68 -4.97
C GLY A 55 13.60 2.81 -5.77
N VAL A 56 14.30 3.76 -5.15
CA VAL A 56 15.08 4.76 -5.88
C VAL A 56 16.46 4.24 -6.29
N LEU A 57 17.13 3.49 -5.41
CA LEU A 57 18.45 2.88 -5.66
C LEU A 57 18.37 1.64 -6.57
N ASP A 58 17.25 0.93 -6.51
CA ASP A 58 16.91 -0.28 -7.25
C ASP A 58 15.51 -0.11 -7.89
N PRO A 59 15.42 0.63 -9.02
CA PRO A 59 14.14 1.03 -9.61
C PRO A 59 13.28 -0.11 -10.15
N GLU A 60 13.88 -1.24 -10.51
CA GLU A 60 13.14 -2.42 -10.98
C GLU A 60 12.80 -3.40 -9.84
N ALA A 61 13.34 -3.20 -8.62
CA ALA A 61 13.32 -4.13 -7.50
C ALA A 61 14.03 -5.47 -7.79
N GLU A 62 15.20 -5.38 -8.44
CA GLU A 62 16.09 -6.51 -8.77
C GLU A 62 16.86 -7.05 -7.57
N GLU A 63 16.95 -6.31 -6.47
CA GLU A 63 17.70 -6.73 -5.30
C GLU A 63 16.78 -7.34 -4.25
N LEU A 64 17.22 -8.45 -3.66
CA LEU A 64 16.48 -9.17 -2.62
C LEU A 64 16.18 -8.25 -1.41
N GLY A 65 17.10 -7.32 -1.10
CA GLY A 65 16.93 -6.34 -0.02
C GLY A 65 15.71 -5.44 -0.23
N THR A 66 15.43 -5.04 -1.47
CA THR A 66 14.25 -4.26 -1.83
C THR A 66 12.98 -5.05 -1.54
N TRP A 67 12.90 -6.31 -1.99
CA TRP A 67 11.77 -7.18 -1.69
C TRP A 67 11.56 -7.38 -0.18
N ASN A 68 12.63 -7.64 0.56
CA ASN A 68 12.57 -7.86 2.00
C ASN A 68 11.97 -6.65 2.75
N ALA A 69 12.23 -5.42 2.30
CA ALA A 69 11.63 -4.23 2.90
C ALA A 69 10.09 -4.21 2.76
N TYR A 70 9.55 -4.59 1.58
CA TYR A 70 8.10 -4.74 1.39
C TYR A 70 7.52 -5.86 2.26
N VAL A 71 8.21 -6.99 2.38
CA VAL A 71 7.78 -8.10 3.24
C VAL A 71 7.71 -7.65 4.70
N ARG A 72 8.70 -6.92 5.20
CA ARG A 72 8.70 -6.42 6.58
C ARG A 72 7.59 -5.40 6.84
N ALA A 73 7.38 -4.46 5.92
CA ALA A 73 6.27 -3.52 5.98
C ALA A 73 4.91 -4.25 6.01
N MET A 74 4.74 -5.26 5.14
CA MET A 74 3.55 -6.09 5.06
C MET A 74 3.31 -6.90 6.36
N GLN A 75 4.36 -7.49 6.93
CA GLN A 75 4.27 -8.27 8.16
C GLN A 75 3.89 -7.41 9.36
N ALA A 76 4.55 -6.26 9.52
CA ALA A 76 4.28 -5.32 10.61
C ALA A 76 2.88 -4.73 10.49
N SER A 77 2.49 -4.27 9.29
CA SER A 77 1.17 -3.66 9.05
C SER A 77 0.03 -4.67 9.17
N SER A 78 0.21 -5.92 8.77
CA SER A 78 -0.80 -6.96 9.07
C SER A 78 -0.88 -7.25 10.57
N GLY A 79 0.25 -7.18 11.28
CA GLY A 79 0.33 -7.46 12.72
C GLY A 79 -0.43 -6.44 13.56
N ILE A 80 -0.44 -5.16 13.19
CA ILE A 80 -1.23 -4.14 13.91
C ILE A 80 -2.74 -4.42 13.82
N PHE A 81 -3.24 -4.83 12.65
CA PHE A 81 -4.67 -5.13 12.46
C PHE A 81 -5.08 -6.46 13.08
N ALA A 82 -4.20 -7.47 13.05
CA ALA A 82 -4.41 -8.70 13.78
C ALA A 82 -4.54 -8.43 15.29
N ALA A 83 -3.66 -7.58 15.86
CA ALA A 83 -3.73 -7.21 17.27
C ALA A 83 -4.97 -6.34 17.61
N ALA A 84 -5.43 -5.52 16.69
CA ALA A 84 -6.62 -4.68 16.90
C ALA A 84 -7.94 -5.48 16.90
N THR A 85 -7.95 -6.67 16.30
CA THR A 85 -9.14 -7.53 16.18
C THR A 85 -9.09 -8.79 17.06
N ALA A 86 -7.96 -9.06 17.73
CA ALA A 86 -7.79 -10.23 18.58
C ALA A 86 -8.40 -10.07 19.97
N ASP A 87 -8.71 -11.22 20.59
CA ASP A 87 -9.02 -11.33 22.01
C ASP A 87 -7.78 -11.80 22.78
N GLY A 88 -7.24 -10.93 23.64
CA GLY A 88 -6.07 -11.25 24.48
C GLY A 88 -4.72 -11.08 23.77
N SER A 89 -4.33 -12.03 22.90
CA SER A 89 -3.10 -11.94 22.10
C SER A 89 -3.24 -12.69 20.78
N VAL A 90 -2.40 -12.33 19.81
CA VAL A 90 -2.33 -12.97 18.49
C VAL A 90 -0.90 -13.34 18.13
N GLU A 91 -0.73 -14.49 17.49
CA GLU A 91 0.54 -14.87 16.91
C GLU A 91 0.74 -14.19 15.56
N CYS A 92 1.78 -13.37 15.44
CA CYS A 92 2.15 -12.70 14.22
C CYS A 92 3.54 -13.16 13.79
N ARG A 93 3.69 -13.53 12.51
CA ARG A 93 5.02 -13.76 11.95
C ARG A 93 5.67 -12.44 11.57
N ILE A 94 6.78 -12.14 12.25
CA ILE A 94 7.62 -10.95 12.09
C ILE A 94 9.04 -11.42 11.77
N GLY A 95 9.55 -11.03 10.60
CA GLY A 95 10.72 -11.65 10.01
C GLY A 95 10.49 -13.15 9.78
N ARG A 96 11.34 -13.97 10.40
CA ARG A 96 11.26 -15.45 10.37
C ARG A 96 10.68 -16.04 11.66
N GLU A 97 10.25 -15.22 12.60
CA GLU A 97 9.85 -15.66 13.93
C GLU A 97 8.35 -15.48 14.15
N ALA A 98 7.74 -16.41 14.90
CA ALA A 98 6.41 -16.25 15.43
C ALA A 98 6.49 -15.45 16.74
N ARG A 99 5.82 -14.30 16.79
CA ARG A 99 5.83 -13.37 17.93
C ARG A 99 4.41 -13.21 18.45
N GLN A 100 4.24 -13.26 19.78
CA GLN A 100 2.96 -13.01 20.43
C GLN A 100 2.76 -11.52 20.63
N ILE A 101 1.72 -10.96 20.00
CA ILE A 101 1.38 -9.54 20.09
C ILE A 101 0.12 -9.39 20.94
N PRO A 102 0.15 -8.63 22.05
CA PRO A 102 -1.04 -8.36 22.85
C PRO A 102 -2.12 -7.63 22.04
N ALA A 103 -3.38 -7.97 22.28
CA ALA A 103 -4.52 -7.30 21.69
C ALA A 103 -4.61 -5.84 22.16
N THR A 104 -4.99 -4.95 21.24
CA THR A 104 -5.04 -3.50 21.53
C THR A 104 -6.42 -2.89 21.38
N GLY A 105 -7.30 -3.53 20.62
CA GLY A 105 -8.47 -2.87 20.04
C GLY A 105 -8.07 -1.76 19.05
N PRO A 106 -9.03 -0.90 18.65
CA PRO A 106 -8.76 0.26 17.80
C PRO A 106 -7.75 1.22 18.41
N LYS A 107 -6.78 1.68 17.60
CA LYS A 107 -5.77 2.68 17.94
C LYS A 107 -5.58 3.65 16.78
N PHE A 108 -4.88 4.76 17.03
CA PHE A 108 -4.62 5.77 16.01
C PHE A 108 -3.87 5.21 14.79
N TYR A 109 -3.07 4.14 14.94
CA TYR A 109 -2.37 3.45 13.84
C TYR A 109 -3.19 2.36 13.15
N THR A 110 -4.47 2.18 13.48
CA THR A 110 -5.38 1.22 12.82
C THR A 110 -6.50 1.92 12.09
N ASP A 111 -6.18 3.05 11.46
CA ASP A 111 -7.13 3.81 10.67
C ASP A 111 -7.30 3.27 9.24
N ALA A 112 -8.17 3.91 8.45
CA ALA A 112 -8.49 3.45 7.10
C ALA A 112 -7.32 3.61 6.11
N GLY A 113 -6.48 4.64 6.26
CA GLY A 113 -5.28 4.82 5.44
C GLY A 113 -4.25 3.73 5.72
N ALA A 114 -3.99 3.46 7.00
CA ALA A 114 -3.10 2.36 7.41
C ALA A 114 -3.61 0.99 6.91
N TRP A 115 -4.93 0.79 6.88
CA TRP A 115 -5.53 -0.43 6.34
C TRP A 115 -5.30 -0.55 4.82
N LEU A 116 -5.45 0.56 4.08
CA LEU A 116 -5.20 0.58 2.64
C LEU A 116 -3.74 0.24 2.33
N ASP A 117 -2.80 0.81 3.07
CA ASP A 117 -1.37 0.48 2.93
C ASP A 117 -1.11 -1.01 3.23
N ALA A 118 -1.64 -1.53 4.34
CA ALA A 118 -1.52 -2.94 4.70
C ALA A 118 -2.10 -3.87 3.61
N PHE A 119 -3.25 -3.51 3.05
CA PHE A 119 -3.90 -4.27 1.98
C PHE A 119 -3.05 -4.27 0.70
N TRP A 120 -2.57 -3.10 0.26
CA TRP A 120 -1.72 -3.01 -0.94
C TRP A 120 -0.39 -3.73 -0.76
N LEU A 121 0.24 -3.63 0.41
CA LEU A 121 1.44 -4.39 0.75
C LEU A 121 1.20 -5.90 0.69
N ALA A 122 0.07 -6.39 1.20
CA ALA A 122 -0.30 -7.79 1.13
C ALA A 122 -0.61 -8.24 -0.31
N VAL A 123 -1.23 -7.40 -1.14
CA VAL A 123 -1.42 -7.64 -2.59
C VAL A 123 -0.06 -7.74 -3.29
N ILE A 124 0.85 -6.79 -3.06
CA ILE A 124 2.19 -6.75 -3.67
C ILE A 124 3.01 -7.97 -3.22
N CYS A 125 2.88 -8.41 -1.98
CA CYS A 125 3.56 -9.61 -1.47
C CYS A 125 2.87 -10.93 -1.87
N ARG A 126 1.66 -10.87 -2.45
CA ARG A 126 0.80 -12.02 -2.79
C ARG A 126 0.43 -12.88 -1.57
N GLU A 127 0.24 -12.21 -0.43
CA GLU A 127 -0.01 -12.84 0.85
C GLU A 127 -1.50 -13.07 1.12
N ARG A 128 -2.01 -14.19 0.60
CA ARG A 128 -3.44 -14.54 0.65
C ARG A 128 -3.99 -14.61 2.07
N THR A 129 -3.28 -15.28 2.99
CA THR A 129 -3.73 -15.43 4.39
C THR A 129 -3.90 -14.07 5.08
N ARG A 130 -3.02 -13.11 4.76
CA ARG A 130 -3.09 -11.76 5.32
C ARG A 130 -4.16 -10.93 4.65
N LEU A 131 -4.38 -11.10 3.34
CA LEU A 131 -5.52 -10.50 2.64
C LEU A 131 -6.85 -11.02 3.19
N ASP A 132 -6.95 -12.31 3.53
CA ASP A 132 -8.12 -12.89 4.19
C ASP A 132 -8.36 -12.23 5.57
N MET A 133 -7.31 -12.11 6.38
CA MET A 133 -7.36 -11.46 7.69
C MET A 133 -7.75 -9.98 7.59
N LEU A 134 -7.05 -9.20 6.73
CA LEU A 134 -7.32 -7.78 6.53
C LEU A 134 -8.74 -7.55 6.01
N SER A 135 -9.23 -8.42 5.13
CA SER A 135 -10.59 -8.34 4.59
C SER A 135 -11.68 -8.72 5.59
N ALA A 136 -11.31 -9.27 6.76
CA ALA A 136 -12.22 -9.54 7.87
C ALA A 136 -12.23 -8.43 8.93
N VAL A 137 -11.31 -7.45 8.86
CA VAL A 137 -11.28 -6.31 9.80
C VAL A 137 -12.56 -5.49 9.66
N PRO A 138 -13.38 -5.34 10.72
CA PRO A 138 -14.58 -4.53 10.67
C PRO A 138 -14.24 -3.05 10.44
N VAL A 139 -15.00 -2.37 9.58
CA VAL A 139 -14.84 -0.92 9.33
C VAL A 139 -14.98 -0.10 10.61
N ASP A 140 -15.78 -0.57 11.58
CA ASP A 140 -15.93 0.07 12.89
C ASP A 140 -14.61 0.12 13.68
N VAL A 141 -13.69 -0.84 13.47
CA VAL A 141 -12.35 -0.80 14.05
C VAL A 141 -11.56 0.38 13.45
N LEU A 142 -11.69 0.60 12.14
CA LEU A 142 -11.02 1.69 11.44
C LEU A 142 -11.57 3.06 11.83
N ARG A 143 -12.89 3.16 12.00
CA ARG A 143 -13.57 4.36 12.52
C ARG A 143 -13.23 4.63 13.99
N GLY A 144 -12.99 3.56 14.76
CA GLY A 144 -12.58 3.64 16.16
C GLY A 144 -11.14 4.12 16.40
N SER A 145 -10.35 4.36 15.35
CA SER A 145 -8.96 4.84 15.48
C SER A 145 -8.86 6.27 16.04
N GLY A 146 -9.91 7.07 15.87
CA GLY A 146 -9.95 8.50 16.18
C GLY A 146 -9.50 9.41 15.04
N ALA A 147 -9.04 8.84 13.92
CA ALA A 147 -8.73 9.61 12.71
C ALA A 147 -10.02 10.00 11.97
N VAL A 148 -9.99 11.17 11.32
CA VAL A 148 -11.12 11.69 10.54
C VAL A 148 -10.83 11.52 9.06
N PHE A 149 -11.69 10.80 8.36
CA PHE A 149 -11.63 10.59 6.91
C PHE A 149 -12.97 10.96 6.27
N ASP A 150 -12.93 11.29 4.98
CA ASP A 150 -14.14 11.35 4.17
C ASP A 150 -14.75 9.95 4.01
N GLU A 151 -16.09 9.88 3.91
CA GLU A 151 -16.83 8.62 3.85
C GLU A 151 -16.43 7.72 2.68
N TYR A 152 -15.94 8.31 1.58
CA TYR A 152 -15.47 7.55 0.43
C TYR A 152 -14.31 6.62 0.77
N VAL A 153 -13.47 6.95 1.75
CA VAL A 153 -12.32 6.13 2.14
C VAL A 153 -12.80 4.81 2.74
N TYR A 154 -13.85 4.85 3.57
CA TYR A 154 -14.47 3.64 4.12
C TYR A 154 -15.19 2.84 3.04
N ALA A 155 -15.92 3.51 2.14
CA ALA A 155 -16.51 2.83 0.98
C ALA A 155 -15.45 2.15 0.11
N TRP A 156 -14.27 2.76 -0.01
CA TRP A 156 -13.14 2.19 -0.76
C TRP A 156 -12.56 0.96 -0.07
N VAL A 157 -12.35 1.02 1.25
CA VAL A 157 -11.97 -0.15 2.05
C VAL A 157 -12.97 -1.29 1.83
N GLU A 158 -14.27 -1.02 1.99
CA GLU A 158 -15.30 -2.04 1.84
C GLU A 158 -15.37 -2.61 0.42
N ALA A 159 -15.13 -1.79 -0.61
CA ALA A 159 -15.05 -2.27 -2.00
C ALA A 159 -13.87 -3.25 -2.18
N LEU A 160 -12.70 -2.96 -1.62
CA LEU A 160 -11.55 -3.87 -1.66
C LEU A 160 -11.80 -5.16 -0.87
N GLN A 161 -12.42 -5.06 0.31
CA GLN A 161 -12.86 -6.23 1.08
C GLN A 161 -13.89 -7.07 0.31
N ALA A 162 -14.83 -6.42 -0.37
CA ALA A 162 -15.86 -7.09 -1.17
C ALA A 162 -15.27 -7.78 -2.40
N TYR A 163 -14.31 -7.13 -3.06
CA TYR A 163 -13.55 -7.72 -4.16
C TYR A 163 -12.81 -8.99 -3.72
N TRP A 164 -12.06 -8.91 -2.63
CA TRP A 164 -11.28 -10.05 -2.15
C TRP A 164 -12.17 -11.22 -1.68
N ARG A 165 -13.22 -10.91 -0.92
CA ARG A 165 -14.20 -11.91 -0.42
C ARG A 165 -15.20 -12.36 -1.49
N ARG A 166 -15.21 -11.73 -2.66
CA ARG A 166 -16.12 -11.98 -3.79
C ARG A 166 -17.59 -11.82 -3.40
N THR A 167 -17.91 -10.77 -2.65
CA THR A 167 -19.28 -10.45 -2.25
C THR A 167 -20.03 -9.64 -3.33
N PRO A 168 -21.36 -9.77 -3.43
CA PRO A 168 -22.14 -9.18 -4.53
C PRO A 168 -22.26 -7.65 -4.47
N ASP A 169 -21.95 -7.04 -3.33
CA ASP A 169 -22.02 -5.60 -3.05
C ASP A 169 -20.78 -4.82 -3.54
N LEU A 170 -19.79 -5.47 -4.15
CA LEU A 170 -18.59 -4.84 -4.70
C LEU A 170 -18.90 -3.63 -5.58
N THR A 171 -19.82 -3.77 -6.54
CA THR A 171 -20.12 -2.70 -7.50
C THR A 171 -20.74 -1.49 -6.80
N GLU A 172 -21.66 -1.72 -5.87
CA GLU A 172 -22.31 -0.66 -5.10
C GLU A 172 -21.28 0.14 -4.29
N LYS A 173 -20.41 -0.57 -3.56
CA LYS A 173 -19.37 0.03 -2.70
C LYS A 173 -18.33 0.79 -3.50
N LEU A 174 -17.91 0.25 -4.65
CA LEU A 174 -16.98 0.94 -5.53
C LEU A 174 -17.58 2.22 -6.11
N LEU A 175 -18.85 2.20 -6.54
CA LEU A 175 -19.51 3.40 -7.05
C LEU A 175 -19.66 4.45 -5.95
N ALA A 176 -20.04 4.05 -4.73
CA ALA A 176 -20.09 4.96 -3.59
C ALA A 176 -18.72 5.61 -3.28
N ALA A 177 -17.63 4.84 -3.40
CA ALA A 177 -16.29 5.37 -3.25
C ALA A 177 -15.90 6.35 -4.37
N ILE A 178 -16.24 6.05 -5.63
CA ILE A 178 -16.00 6.94 -6.77
C ILE A 178 -16.80 8.24 -6.62
N ASP A 179 -18.10 8.15 -6.36
CA ASP A 179 -18.97 9.33 -6.22
C ASP A 179 -18.53 10.20 -5.03
N GLY A 180 -18.05 9.58 -3.94
CA GLY A 180 -17.53 10.29 -2.77
C GLY A 180 -16.18 10.98 -2.97
N THR A 181 -15.48 10.74 -4.08
CA THR A 181 -14.27 11.48 -4.47
C THR A 181 -14.56 12.74 -5.28
N ASP A 182 -15.83 13.10 -5.48
CA ASP A 182 -16.18 14.42 -6.02
C ASP A 182 -15.65 15.53 -5.09
N PRO A 183 -14.81 16.48 -5.59
CA PRO A 183 -14.28 17.58 -4.79
C PRO A 183 -15.33 18.47 -4.15
N ASP A 184 -16.56 18.51 -4.67
CA ASP A 184 -17.67 19.27 -4.08
C ASP A 184 -18.35 18.50 -2.93
N VAL A 185 -18.06 17.20 -2.79
CA VAL A 185 -18.59 16.31 -1.76
C VAL A 185 -17.58 16.08 -0.64
N ALA A 186 -16.31 15.82 -1.00
CA ALA A 186 -15.23 15.59 -0.07
C ALA A 186 -14.91 16.85 0.76
N ARG A 187 -14.67 16.67 2.05
CA ARG A 187 -14.49 17.76 3.03
C ARG A 187 -13.17 17.69 3.76
N VAL A 188 -12.57 16.52 3.87
CA VAL A 188 -11.35 16.29 4.65
C VAL A 188 -10.12 16.35 3.75
N ALA A 189 -10.12 15.61 2.64
CA ALA A 189 -9.00 15.59 1.71
C ALA A 189 -8.87 16.92 0.96
N ASP A 190 -7.64 17.42 0.83
CA ASP A 190 -7.35 18.54 -0.05
C ASP A 190 -7.70 18.19 -1.50
N ARG A 191 -8.23 19.16 -2.25
CA ARG A 191 -8.73 18.96 -3.61
C ARG A 191 -7.63 18.49 -4.57
N GLU A 192 -6.41 19.00 -4.44
CA GLU A 192 -5.28 18.56 -5.26
C GLU A 192 -4.92 17.11 -4.95
N VAL A 193 -4.83 16.76 -3.66
CA VAL A 193 -4.55 15.40 -3.19
C VAL A 193 -5.62 14.42 -3.68
N LEU A 194 -6.89 14.78 -3.53
CA LEU A 194 -8.02 13.96 -3.94
C LEU A 194 -7.96 13.63 -5.44
N LEU A 195 -7.76 14.65 -6.28
CA LEU A 195 -7.75 14.50 -7.73
C LEU A 195 -6.49 13.81 -8.26
N LYS A 196 -5.33 14.07 -7.67
CA LYS A 196 -4.04 13.58 -8.20
C LYS A 196 -3.57 12.26 -7.58
N LEU A 197 -3.97 11.95 -6.34
CA LEU A 197 -3.47 10.77 -5.62
C LEU A 197 -4.58 9.78 -5.26
N LEU A 198 -5.74 10.24 -4.80
CA LEU A 198 -6.74 9.36 -4.19
C LEU A 198 -7.75 8.82 -5.21
N TYR A 199 -8.22 9.64 -6.15
CA TYR A 199 -9.14 9.21 -7.22
C TYR A 199 -8.50 8.27 -8.26
N PRO A 200 -7.28 8.51 -8.78
CA PRO A 200 -6.75 7.71 -9.89
C PRO A 200 -6.67 6.18 -9.63
N PRO A 201 -6.31 5.71 -8.42
CA PRO A 201 -6.41 4.29 -8.09
C PRO A 201 -7.83 3.71 -8.21
N LEU A 202 -8.88 4.44 -7.78
CA LEU A 202 -10.27 3.98 -7.95
C LEU A 202 -10.63 3.85 -9.43
N ALA A 203 -10.22 4.82 -10.25
CA ALA A 203 -10.45 4.80 -11.69
C ALA A 203 -9.75 3.60 -12.37
N ALA A 204 -8.47 3.36 -12.05
CA ALA A 204 -7.73 2.22 -12.57
C ALA A 204 -8.35 0.88 -12.13
N PHE A 205 -8.74 0.76 -10.86
CA PHE A 205 -9.39 -0.44 -10.35
C PHE A 205 -10.76 -0.70 -11.01
N TYR A 206 -11.54 0.35 -11.26
CA TYR A 206 -12.81 0.24 -11.98
C TYR A 206 -12.62 -0.32 -13.39
N GLN A 207 -11.61 0.16 -14.14
CA GLN A 207 -11.33 -0.37 -15.48
C GLN A 207 -10.78 -1.81 -15.43
N PHE A 208 -9.98 -2.13 -14.42
CA PHE A 208 -9.52 -3.49 -14.16
C PHE A 208 -10.70 -4.48 -14.00
N LEU A 209 -11.72 -4.14 -13.20
CA LEU A 209 -12.90 -4.99 -13.00
C LEU A 209 -13.69 -5.23 -14.29
N ARG A 210 -13.68 -4.25 -15.21
CA ARG A 210 -14.31 -4.37 -16.53
C ARG A 210 -13.51 -5.22 -17.51
N ARG A 211 -12.27 -5.58 -17.17
CA ARG A 211 -11.29 -6.29 -18.02
C ARG A 211 -11.10 -5.61 -19.39
N ASP A 212 -11.22 -4.28 -19.42
CA ASP A 212 -11.00 -3.47 -20.61
C ASP A 212 -9.54 -3.00 -20.59
N GLN A 213 -8.66 -3.75 -21.26
CA GLN A 213 -7.21 -3.52 -21.20
C GLN A 213 -6.84 -2.10 -21.66
N GLU A 214 -7.41 -1.61 -22.76
CA GLU A 214 -7.09 -0.30 -23.29
C GLU A 214 -7.46 0.81 -22.30
N LYS A 215 -8.64 0.72 -21.67
CA LYS A 215 -9.05 1.69 -20.65
C LYS A 215 -8.28 1.54 -19.35
N PHE A 216 -7.90 0.31 -18.98
CA PHE A 216 -7.07 0.06 -17.82
C PHE A 216 -5.68 0.68 -17.98
N ASP A 217 -4.99 0.41 -19.09
CA ASP A 217 -3.69 0.99 -19.39
C ASP A 217 -3.76 2.52 -19.46
N ALA A 218 -4.82 3.09 -20.05
CA ALA A 218 -5.03 4.53 -20.09
C ALA A 218 -5.24 5.14 -18.68
N ALA A 219 -6.05 4.50 -17.82
CA ALA A 219 -6.28 4.97 -16.46
C ALA A 219 -5.03 4.84 -15.59
N LEU A 220 -4.26 3.75 -15.74
CA LEU A 220 -2.99 3.55 -15.05
C LEU A 220 -1.95 4.60 -15.49
N LEU A 221 -1.84 4.85 -16.79
CA LEU A 221 -0.96 5.88 -17.36
C LEU A 221 -1.29 7.26 -16.77
N GLN A 222 -2.57 7.66 -16.82
CA GLN A 222 -3.03 8.93 -16.29
C GLN A 222 -2.75 9.05 -14.78
N GLY A 223 -3.00 7.98 -14.01
CA GLY A 223 -2.72 7.98 -12.58
C GLY A 223 -1.24 8.17 -12.26
N LEU A 224 -0.34 7.57 -13.04
CA LEU A 224 1.10 7.74 -12.88
C LEU A 224 1.56 9.15 -13.26
N GLU A 225 0.96 9.75 -14.28
CA GLU A 225 1.24 11.13 -14.68
C GLU A 225 0.80 12.13 -13.61
N LEU A 226 -0.38 11.95 -13.02
CA LEU A 226 -0.91 12.76 -11.92
C LEU A 226 -0.08 12.59 -10.64
N HIS A 227 0.30 11.35 -10.31
CA HIS A 227 1.22 11.06 -9.21
C HIS A 227 2.55 11.79 -9.42
N ARG A 228 3.13 11.72 -10.63
CA ARG A 228 4.34 12.48 -10.95
C ARG A 228 4.14 13.98 -10.79
N GLU A 229 3.06 14.52 -11.35
CA GLU A 229 2.75 15.95 -11.29
C GLU A 229 2.64 16.44 -9.85
N PHE A 230 1.99 15.69 -8.96
CA PHE A 230 1.86 16.05 -7.55
C PHE A 230 3.21 16.05 -6.83
N TRP A 231 3.97 14.96 -6.95
CA TRP A 231 5.20 14.77 -6.19
C TRP A 231 6.38 15.58 -6.76
N SER A 232 6.32 16.02 -8.01
CA SER A 232 7.35 16.90 -8.59
C SER A 232 6.98 18.39 -8.56
N ALA A 233 5.94 18.79 -7.82
CA ALA A 233 5.46 20.18 -7.83
C ALA A 233 6.46 21.15 -7.18
N ASP A 234 7.22 20.68 -6.18
CA ASP A 234 8.23 21.45 -5.46
C ASP A 234 9.30 20.51 -4.86
N GLU A 235 10.39 21.08 -4.33
CA GLU A 235 11.51 20.33 -3.76
C GLU A 235 11.15 19.53 -2.50
N GLU A 236 10.20 20.02 -1.70
CA GLU A 236 9.76 19.34 -0.47
C GLU A 236 9.02 18.05 -0.83
N ARG A 237 8.03 18.13 -1.72
CA ARG A 237 7.29 16.97 -2.23
C ARG A 237 8.21 16.02 -3.00
N ALA A 238 9.15 16.53 -3.79
CA ALA A 238 10.07 15.68 -4.57
C ALA A 238 11.06 14.90 -3.69
N GLY A 239 11.30 15.37 -2.47
CA GLY A 239 12.12 14.68 -1.46
C GLY A 239 11.35 13.67 -0.61
N ASP A 240 10.03 13.68 -0.67
CA ASP A 240 9.17 12.84 0.16
C ASP A 240 9.16 11.39 -0.35
N PRO A 241 9.56 10.40 0.49
CA PRO A 241 9.53 8.99 0.12
C PRO A 241 8.19 8.49 -0.40
N ASP A 242 7.07 9.06 0.06
CA ASP A 242 5.72 8.66 -0.34
C ASP A 242 5.47 8.84 -1.84
N GLY A 243 6.22 9.75 -2.46
CA GLY A 243 6.21 9.97 -3.90
C GLY A 243 6.99 8.94 -4.70
N PHE A 244 7.91 8.17 -4.12
CA PHE A 244 8.89 7.39 -4.89
C PHE A 244 8.28 6.14 -5.53
N VAL A 245 7.23 5.58 -4.92
CA VAL A 245 6.47 4.42 -5.39
C VAL A 245 5.00 4.65 -5.06
N SER A 246 4.11 4.45 -6.04
CA SER A 246 2.66 4.51 -5.80
C SER A 246 2.15 3.14 -5.36
N LEU A 247 2.01 2.91 -4.06
CA LEU A 247 1.52 1.63 -3.52
C LEU A 247 0.15 1.23 -4.10
N PRO A 248 -0.86 2.11 -4.19
CA PRO A 248 -2.16 1.72 -4.74
C PRO A 248 -2.10 1.35 -6.22
N LEU A 249 -1.40 2.15 -7.05
CA LEU A 249 -1.29 1.86 -8.49
C LEU A 249 -0.46 0.60 -8.74
N LEU A 250 0.59 0.37 -7.96
CA LEU A 250 1.37 -0.88 -7.99
C LEU A 250 0.54 -2.08 -7.57
N GLY A 251 -0.22 -1.98 -6.47
CA GLY A 251 -1.13 -3.03 -6.02
C GLY A 251 -2.18 -3.38 -7.09
N ILE A 252 -2.80 -2.38 -7.71
CA ILE A 252 -3.77 -2.58 -8.80
C ILE A 252 -3.11 -3.24 -10.02
N ALA A 253 -1.92 -2.79 -10.42
CA ALA A 253 -1.17 -3.42 -11.51
C ALA A 253 -0.79 -4.88 -11.20
N CYS A 254 -0.47 -5.19 -9.93
CA CYS A 254 -0.28 -6.56 -9.47
C CYS A 254 -1.56 -7.40 -9.61
N LEU A 255 -2.72 -6.86 -9.20
CA LEU A 255 -4.00 -7.54 -9.36
C LEU A 255 -4.34 -7.80 -10.83
N ALA A 256 -4.11 -6.81 -11.71
CA ALA A 256 -4.30 -6.95 -13.15
C ALA A 256 -3.43 -8.09 -13.71
N TYR A 257 -2.13 -8.05 -13.40
CA TYR A 257 -1.17 -9.08 -13.82
C TYR A 257 -1.57 -10.48 -13.33
N ASP A 258 -1.91 -10.62 -12.05
CA ASP A 258 -2.29 -11.89 -11.43
C ASP A 258 -3.67 -12.41 -11.91
N ASN A 259 -4.46 -11.61 -12.65
CA ASN A 259 -5.76 -11.97 -13.25
C ASN A 259 -5.73 -11.94 -14.79
N ASP A 260 -4.55 -12.13 -15.39
CA ASP A 260 -4.32 -12.21 -16.84
C ASP A 260 -4.80 -10.97 -17.62
N VAL A 261 -4.86 -9.80 -16.97
CA VAL A 261 -5.07 -8.51 -17.65
C VAL A 261 -3.68 -7.95 -17.98
N PRO A 262 -3.31 -7.83 -19.27
CA PRO A 262 -2.00 -7.31 -19.63
C PRO A 262 -1.80 -5.90 -19.12
N VAL A 263 -0.60 -5.61 -18.60
CA VAL A 263 -0.18 -4.28 -18.17
C VAL A 263 0.88 -3.80 -19.13
N ALA A 264 0.53 -2.85 -20.01
CA ALA A 264 1.44 -2.33 -21.04
C ALA A 264 2.12 -1.01 -20.62
N VAL A 265 2.07 -0.67 -19.33
CA VAL A 265 2.67 0.54 -18.76
C VAL A 265 3.90 0.18 -17.92
N GLU A 266 5.03 0.83 -18.19
CA GLU A 266 6.25 0.71 -17.41
C GLU A 266 6.54 2.03 -16.68
N SER A 267 6.97 1.94 -15.42
CA SER A 267 7.29 3.14 -14.63
C SER A 267 8.20 2.82 -13.46
N GLY A 268 9.08 3.77 -13.09
CA GLY A 268 9.85 3.70 -11.86
C GLY A 268 9.00 3.84 -10.58
N TYR A 269 7.71 4.20 -10.70
CA TYR A 269 6.75 4.11 -9.60
C TYR A 269 6.13 2.72 -9.45
N LEU A 270 6.36 1.82 -10.42
CA LEU A 270 5.82 0.46 -10.48
C LEU A 270 6.97 -0.54 -10.66
N PRO A 271 7.80 -0.80 -9.62
CA PRO A 271 8.97 -1.66 -9.76
C PRO A 271 8.59 -3.03 -10.33
N LYS A 272 9.20 -3.34 -11.47
CA LYS A 272 8.78 -4.41 -12.38
C LYS A 272 8.86 -5.80 -11.76
N HIS A 273 9.87 -6.07 -10.93
CA HIS A 273 10.00 -7.37 -10.26
C HIS A 273 9.00 -7.56 -9.12
N LEU A 274 8.56 -6.46 -8.48
CA LEU A 274 7.40 -6.50 -7.59
C LEU A 274 6.15 -6.81 -8.41
N LEU A 275 5.90 -6.09 -9.50
CA LEU A 275 4.70 -6.29 -10.34
C LEU A 275 4.63 -7.71 -10.89
N ARG A 276 5.72 -8.23 -11.46
CA ARG A 276 5.78 -9.55 -12.12
C ARG A 276 6.05 -10.71 -11.16
N ARG A 277 6.09 -10.45 -9.86
CA ARG A 277 6.16 -11.48 -8.83
C ARG A 277 7.44 -12.33 -8.90
N SER A 278 8.56 -11.73 -9.34
CA SER A 278 9.82 -12.46 -9.62
C SER A 278 10.44 -13.12 -8.39
N TRP A 279 10.17 -12.58 -7.19
CA TRP A 279 10.69 -13.04 -5.91
C TRP A 279 9.75 -13.99 -5.14
N PHE A 280 8.62 -14.38 -5.74
CA PHE A 280 7.63 -15.18 -5.02
C PHE A 280 8.14 -16.58 -4.68
N GLY A 281 8.02 -16.94 -3.39
CA GLY A 281 8.46 -18.22 -2.85
C GLY A 281 9.88 -18.20 -2.26
N GLU A 282 10.62 -17.09 -2.36
CA GLU A 282 11.96 -16.98 -1.77
C GLU A 282 11.96 -16.67 -0.27
N TYR A 283 10.88 -16.09 0.23
CA TYR A 283 10.61 -15.94 1.65
C TYR A 283 9.38 -16.75 2.03
N GLN A 284 9.42 -17.39 3.21
CA GLN A 284 8.18 -17.72 3.90
C GLN A 284 7.56 -16.39 4.33
N THR A 285 6.46 -16.02 3.69
CA THR A 285 5.69 -14.77 3.84
C THR A 285 4.43 -15.00 4.65
#